data_AF-A0A6J4RI58-F1
#
_entry.id   AF-A0A6J4RI58-F1
#
_cell.length_a   1.000
_cell.length_b   1.000
_cell.length_c   1.000
_cell.angle_alpha   90.00
_cell.angle_beta   90.00
_cell.angle_gamma   90.00
#
_symmetry.space_group_name_H-M   'P 1'
#
loop_
_entity.id
_entity.type
_entity.pdbx_description
1 polymer ?
#
loop_
_entity_poly.entity_id
_entity_poly.type
_entity_poly.pdbx_seq_one_letter_code
_entity_poly.pdbx_strand_id
1 'polypeptide(L)'
;MARRGLDAAAVVAEAARVADAEGLGAVTVARVAAEVGVRGPSLYNHVAGRDGLLRGIALGAVGELAGRLGAAAVGRSGAEALRA
;
A
#
# COMPACT_ATOMS: atom_id res chain seq x y z
N MET A 1 23.95 -6.76 -11.52
CA MET A 1 22.53 -6.93 -11.91
C MET A 1 21.78 -5.68 -11.51
N ALA A 2 21.21 -4.95 -12.48
CA ALA A 2 20.38 -3.79 -12.17
C ALA A 2 19.14 -4.28 -11.43
N ARG A 3 18.98 -3.88 -10.16
CA ARG A 3 17.74 -4.13 -9.41
C ARG A 3 16.60 -3.58 -10.25
N ARG A 4 15.55 -4.39 -10.52
CA ARG A 4 14.26 -3.88 -11.03
C ARG A 4 13.96 -2.62 -10.22
N GLY A 5 13.82 -1.49 -10.93
CA GLY A 5 13.87 -0.16 -10.33
C GLY A 5 12.91 -0.08 -9.14
N LEU A 6 13.41 0.40 -8.01
CA LEU A 6 12.54 0.78 -6.92
C LEU A 6 11.60 1.87 -7.44
N ASP A 7 10.30 1.66 -7.33
CA ASP A 7 9.27 2.62 -7.71
C ASP A 7 8.32 2.89 -6.53
N ALA A 8 7.43 3.87 -6.71
CA ALA A 8 6.50 4.25 -5.66
C ALA A 8 5.57 3.09 -5.25
N ALA A 9 5.18 2.23 -6.20
CA ALA A 9 4.28 1.10 -5.95
C ALA A 9 4.96 0.06 -5.04
N ALA A 10 6.21 -0.31 -5.33
CA ALA A 10 6.98 -1.24 -4.51
C ALA A 10 7.21 -0.69 -3.10
N VAL A 11 7.51 0.60 -2.97
CA VAL A 11 7.69 1.26 -1.65
C VAL A 11 6.39 1.25 -0.84
N VAL A 12 5.25 1.55 -1.47
CA VAL A 12 3.94 1.54 -0.80
C VAL A 12 3.52 0.13 -0.40
N ALA A 13 3.78 -0.88 -1.25
CA ALA A 13 3.50 -2.27 -0.94
C ALA A 13 4.28 -2.75 0.30
N GLU A 14 5.56 -2.38 0.41
CA GLU A 14 6.35 -2.72 1.59
C GLU A 14 5.88 -1.97 2.84
N ALA A 15 5.49 -0.71 2.69
CA ALA A 15 4.89 0.04 3.79
C ALA A 15 3.56 -0.56 4.28
N ALA A 16 2.76 -1.11 3.36
CA ALA A 16 1.54 -1.84 3.71
C ALA A 16 1.86 -3.10 4.52
N ARG A 17 2.89 -3.87 4.15
CA ARG A 17 3.32 -5.04 4.95
C ARG A 17 3.72 -4.66 6.37
N VAL A 18 4.48 -3.58 6.53
CA VAL A 18 4.83 -3.06 7.87
C VAL A 18 3.57 -2.68 8.64
N ALA A 19 2.61 -2.01 7.99
CA ALA A 19 1.34 -1.64 8.61
C ALA A 19 0.51 -2.86 9.04
N ASP A 20 0.44 -3.90 8.23
CA ASP A 20 -0.32 -5.12 8.53
C ASP A 20 0.32 -5.91 9.68
N ALA A 21 1.65 -5.94 9.75
CA ALA A 21 2.38 -6.68 10.77
C ALA A 21 2.45 -5.97 12.12
N GLU A 22 2.65 -4.65 12.11
CA GLU A 22 3.04 -3.87 13.31
C GLU A 22 2.16 -2.63 13.55
N GLY A 23 1.20 -2.36 12.66
CA GLY A 23 0.32 -1.20 12.70
C GLY A 23 0.90 0.05 12.03
N LEU A 24 0.04 1.03 11.76
CA LEU A 24 0.39 2.28 11.06
C LEU A 24 1.41 3.15 11.82
N GLY A 25 1.57 2.95 13.13
CA GLY A 25 2.59 3.61 13.94
C GLY A 25 4.01 3.21 13.55
N ALA A 26 4.22 1.96 13.12
CA ALA A 26 5.52 1.44 12.70
C ALA A 26 5.95 1.93 11.31
N VAL A 27 5.01 2.45 10.51
CA VAL A 27 5.28 2.95 9.16
C VAL A 27 6.07 4.27 9.24
N THR A 28 7.37 4.17 9.02
CA THR A 28 8.30 5.31 8.93
C THR A 28 9.15 5.20 7.66
N VAL A 29 9.60 6.35 7.14
CA VAL A 29 10.48 6.38 5.96
C VAL A 29 11.76 5.59 6.20
N ALA A 30 12.34 5.68 7.40
CA ALA A 30 13.56 4.97 7.75
C ALA A 30 13.34 3.44 7.77
N ARG A 31 12.26 2.96 8.39
CA ARG A 31 11.93 1.53 8.41
C ARG A 31 11.69 1.00 7.00
N VAL A 32 10.84 1.67 6.21
CA VAL A 32 10.53 1.22 4.84
C VAL A 32 11.77 1.25 3.96
N ALA A 33 12.65 2.26 4.10
CA ALA A 33 13.91 2.30 3.38
C ALA A 33 14.84 1.11 3.72
N ALA A 34 14.89 0.72 4.99
CA ALA A 34 15.64 -0.44 5.43
C ALA A 34 15.08 -1.74 4.81
N GLU A 35 13.77 -1.93 4.81
CA GLU A 35 13.11 -3.12 4.24
C GLU A 35 13.34 -3.24 2.73
N VAL A 36 13.25 -2.14 1.98
CA VAL A 36 13.48 -2.16 0.52
C VAL A 36 14.98 -2.10 0.13
N GLY A 37 15.88 -2.06 1.12
CA GLY A 37 17.34 -2.08 0.90
C GLY A 37 17.89 -0.81 0.23
N VAL A 38 17.36 0.36 0.59
CA VAL A 38 17.87 1.67 0.13
C VAL A 38 18.17 2.61 1.30
N ARG A 39 18.89 3.69 1.02
CA ARG A 39 19.14 4.74 2.02
C ARG A 39 17.89 5.61 2.16
N GLY A 40 17.63 6.11 3.36
CA GLY A 40 16.49 7.00 3.66
C GLY A 40 16.31 8.15 2.65
N PRO A 41 17.35 8.92 2.29
CA PRO A 41 17.27 9.99 1.29
C PRO A 41 16.77 9.52 -0.08
N SER A 42 17.12 8.30 -0.50
CA SER A 42 16.69 7.75 -1.79
C SER A 42 15.20 7.42 -1.81
N LEU A 43 14.59 7.10 -0.66
CA LEU A 43 13.16 6.79 -0.59
C LEU A 43 12.30 8.02 -0.89
N TYR A 44 12.77 9.22 -0.52
CA TYR A 44 12.05 10.47 -0.78
C TYR A 44 11.90 10.79 -2.28
N ASN A 45 12.70 10.17 -3.16
CA ASN A 45 12.50 10.25 -4.61
C ASN A 45 11.24 9.53 -5.09
N HIS A 46 10.67 8.64 -4.27
CA HIS A 46 9.51 7.82 -4.61
C HIS A 46 8.27 8.18 -3.82
N VAL A 47 8.42 8.75 -2.61
CA VAL A 47 7.30 9.06 -1.71
C VAL A 47 7.48 10.40 -1.01
N ALA A 48 6.37 11.10 -0.81
CA ALA A 48 6.32 12.37 -0.07
C ALA A 48 6.33 12.14 1.46
N GLY A 49 7.38 11.46 1.94
CA GLY A 49 7.55 11.12 3.35
C GLY A 49 6.51 10.14 3.89
N ARG A 50 6.34 10.14 5.23
CA ARG A 50 5.41 9.22 5.92
C ARG A 50 3.97 9.39 5.46
N ASP A 51 3.50 10.62 5.28
CA ASP A 51 2.13 10.85 4.83
C ASP A 51 1.91 10.36 3.40
N GLY A 52 2.94 10.43 2.55
CA GLY A 52 2.93 9.80 1.22
C GLY A 52 2.74 8.28 1.30
N LEU A 53 3.45 7.62 2.21
CA LEU A 53 3.29 6.19 2.47
C LEU A 53 1.87 5.85 2.93
N LEU A 54 1.37 6.57 3.93
CA LEU A 54 0.02 6.35 4.48
C LEU A 54 -1.07 6.57 3.44
N ARG A 55 -0.95 7.61 2.61
CA ARG A 55 -1.87 7.85 1.49
C ARG A 55 -1.82 6.71 0.47
N GLY A 56 -0.63 6.25 0.11
CA GLY A 56 -0.46 5.12 -0.79
C GLY A 56 -1.11 3.85 -0.25
N ILE A 57 -0.90 3.53 1.02
CA ILE A 57 -1.53 2.40 1.71
C ILE A 57 -3.06 2.53 1.66
N ALA A 58 -3.60 3.70 2.02
CA ALA A 58 -5.04 3.93 2.02
C ALA A 58 -5.65 3.75 0.63
N LEU A 59 -5.03 4.29 -0.42
CA LEU A 59 -5.49 4.13 -1.80
C LEU A 59 -5.44 2.67 -2.25
N GLY A 60 -4.36 1.95 -1.90
CA GLY A 60 -4.24 0.52 -2.18
C GLY A 60 -5.32 -0.31 -1.49
N ALA A 61 -5.54 -0.07 -0.20
CA ALA A 61 -6.55 -0.77 0.59
C ALA A 61 -7.97 -0.51 0.07
N VAL A 62 -8.30 0.74 -0.28
CA VAL A 62 -9.59 1.08 -0.89
C VAL A 62 -9.75 0.38 -2.24
N GLY A 63 -8.71 0.35 -3.06
CA GLY A 63 -8.71 -0.35 -4.34
C GLY A 63 -8.94 -1.86 -4.19
N GLU A 64 -8.25 -2.50 -3.24
CA GLU A 64 -8.44 -3.92 -2.93
C GLU A 64 -9.86 -4.20 -2.44
N LEU A 65 -10.36 -3.40 -1.50
CA LEU A 65 -11.71 -3.53 -0.97
C LEU A 65 -12.75 -3.36 -2.08
N ALA A 66 -12.61 -2.33 -2.92
CA ALA A 66 -13.49 -2.11 -4.06
C ALA A 66 -13.48 -3.30 -5.03
N GLY A 67 -12.30 -3.87 -5.30
CA GLY A 67 -12.17 -5.07 -6.14
C GLY A 67 -12.89 -6.28 -5.55
N ARG A 68 -12.73 -6.52 -4.25
CA ARG A 68 -13.39 -7.63 -3.54
C ARG A 68 -14.90 -7.47 -3.47
N LEU A 69 -15.38 -6.27 -3.14
CA LEU A 69 -16.81 -5.94 -3.14
C LEU A 69 -17.41 -6.06 -4.55
N GLY A 70 -16.70 -5.56 -5.56
CA GLY A 70 -17.11 -5.67 -6.96
C GLY A 70 -17.26 -7.12 -7.39
N ALA A 71 -16.28 -7.97 -7.09
CA ALA A 71 -16.32 -9.40 -7.37
C ALA A 71 -17.49 -10.11 -6.66
N ALA A 72 -17.75 -9.77 -5.39
CA ALA A 72 -18.89 -10.31 -4.64
C ALA A 72 -20.24 -9.84 -5.21
N ALA A 73 -20.34 -8.63 -5.75
CA ALA A 73 -21.59 -8.10 -6.28
C ALA A 73 -21.91 -8.55 -7.72
N VAL A 74 -20.98 -9.21 -8.44
CA VAL A 74 -21.19 -9.66 -9.82
C VAL A 74 -22.49 -10.47 -9.96
N GLY A 75 -23.35 -10.05 -10.87
CA GLY A 75 -24.63 -10.71 -11.16
C GLY A 75 -25.74 -10.45 -10.13
N ARG A 76 -25.52 -9.57 -9.15
CA ARG A 76 -26.48 -9.20 -8.10
C ARG A 76 -26.79 -7.70 -8.18
N SER A 77 -27.93 -7.28 -7.63
CA SER A 77 -28.28 -5.85 -7.54
C SER A 77 -29.06 -5.52 -6.27
N GLY A 78 -29.16 -4.23 -5.94
CA GLY A 78 -29.93 -3.76 -4.78
C GLY A 78 -29.52 -4.43 -3.46
N ALA A 79 -30.51 -4.83 -2.66
CA ALA A 79 -30.28 -5.47 -1.36
C ALA A 79 -29.58 -6.83 -1.44
N GLU A 80 -29.65 -7.53 -2.58
CA GLU A 80 -28.93 -8.80 -2.78
C GLU A 80 -27.43 -8.57 -2.98
N ALA A 81 -27.04 -7.50 -3.67
CA ALA A 81 -25.63 -7.12 -3.79
C ALA A 81 -25.02 -6.68 -2.45
N LEU A 82 -25.79 -6.01 -1.59
CA LEU A 82 -25.32 -5.56 -0.27
C LEU A 82 -25.13 -6.69 0.75
N ARG A 83 -25.78 -7.84 0.55
CA ARG A 83 -25.68 -9.01 1.44
C ARG A 83 -24.67 -10.07 0.96
N ALA A 84 -24.07 -9.84 -0.21
CA ALA A 84 -23.14 -10.75 -0.87
C ALA A 84 -21.82 -10.95 -0.12
#